data_AF-A0A842P8B0-F1
#
_entry.id   AF-A0A842P8B0-F1
#
_cell.length_a   1.000
_cell.length_b   1.000
_cell.length_c   1.000
_cell.angle_alpha   90.00
_cell.angle_beta   90.00
_cell.angle_gamma   90.00
#
_symmetry.space_group_name_H-M   'P 1'
#
loop_
_entity.id
_entity.type
_entity.pdbx_description
1 polymer ?
#
loop_
_entity_poly.entity_id
_entity_poly.type
_entity_poly.pdbx_seq_one_letter_code
_entity_poly.pdbx_strand_id
1 'polypeptide(L)'
;MNQLTAEILSRILSIVFILFAIYIFYVITKKMAVKKAENAKDAYICPKCSSLRLSLHDKLPPATRFIGAVPAHNFECADCGYEGLVPKIDKDKINDFRKNLKK
;
A
#
# COMPACT_ATOMS: atom_id res chain seq x y z
N MET A 1 -4.93 34.68 42.33
CA MET A 1 -4.91 34.05 40.99
C MET A 1 -6.17 34.50 40.27
N ASN A 2 -6.06 35.31 39.21
CA ASN A 2 -7.20 36.04 38.64
C ASN A 2 -8.08 35.08 37.82
N GLN A 3 -9.40 35.17 37.94
CA GLN A 3 -10.36 34.30 37.26
C GLN A 3 -10.12 34.24 35.73
N LEU A 4 -9.70 35.37 35.14
CA LEU A 4 -9.31 35.48 33.74
C LEU A 4 -8.10 34.60 33.37
N THR A 5 -7.11 34.47 34.26
CA THR A 5 -5.91 33.65 34.01
C THR A 5 -6.22 32.15 34.01
N ALA A 6 -7.21 31.71 34.80
CA ALA A 6 -7.63 30.31 34.85
C ALA A 6 -8.37 29.87 33.57
N GLU A 7 -9.21 30.74 33.01
CA GLU A 7 -9.92 30.45 31.75
C GLU A 7 -8.96 30.35 30.56
N ILE A 8 -7.98 31.25 30.48
CA ILE A 8 -6.96 31.23 29.42
C ILE A 8 -6.12 29.95 29.50
N LEU A 9 -5.66 29.57 30.70
CA LEU A 9 -4.91 28.33 30.92
C LEU A 9 -5.72 27.09 30.53
N SER A 10 -7.01 27.04 30.88
CA SER A 10 -7.90 25.95 30.52
C SER A 10 -8.07 25.79 29.00
N ARG A 11 -8.20 26.90 28.27
CA ARG A 11 -8.30 26.90 26.79
C ARG A 11 -7.01 26.43 26.12
N ILE A 12 -5.84 26.85 26.64
CA ILE A 12 -4.55 26.41 26.11
C ILE A 12 -4.37 24.90 26.32
N LEU A 13 -4.69 24.40 27.52
CA LEU A 13 -4.65 22.96 27.82
C LEU A 13 -5.54 22.14 26.88
N SER A 14 -6.75 22.63 26.56
CA SER A 14 -7.64 21.91 25.65
C SER A 14 -7.10 21.85 24.22
N ILE A 15 -6.50 22.93 23.72
CA ILE A 15 -5.89 22.97 22.38
C ILE A 15 -4.72 21.98 22.31
N VAL A 16 -3.85 21.97 23.32
CA VAL A 16 -2.71 21.04 23.40
C VAL A 16 -3.20 19.58 23.41
N PHE A 17 -4.26 19.29 24.16
CA PHE A 17 -4.84 17.95 24.21
C PHE A 17 -5.41 17.50 22.85
N ILE A 18 -6.09 18.41 22.13
CA ILE A 18 -6.62 18.14 20.78
C ILE A 18 -5.48 17.85 19.81
N LEU A 19 -4.42 18.66 19.80
CA LEU A 19 -3.25 18.44 18.93
C LEU A 19 -2.57 17.10 19.23
N PHE A 20 -2.47 16.73 20.51
CA PHE A 20 -1.92 15.45 20.92
C PHE A 20 -2.78 14.26 20.44
N ALA A 21 -4.11 14.37 20.55
CA ALA A 21 -5.03 13.34 20.05
C ALA A 21 -4.93 13.17 18.53
N ILE A 22 -4.84 14.28 17.77
CA ILE A 22 -4.65 14.25 16.31
C ILE A 22 -3.32 13.56 15.96
N TYR A 23 -2.24 13.88 16.68
CA TYR A 23 -0.94 13.25 16.46
C TYR A 23 -0.98 11.74 16.68
N ILE A 24 -1.60 11.28 17.78
CA ILE A 24 -1.77 9.83 18.04
C ILE A 24 -2.58 9.18 16.91
N PHE A 25 -3.69 9.79 16.50
CA PHE A 25 -4.51 9.27 15.42
C PHE A 25 -3.74 9.14 14.10
N TYR A 26 -2.92 10.15 13.75
CA TYR A 26 -2.05 10.12 12.58
C TYR A 26 -1.04 8.95 12.64
N VAL A 27 -0.40 8.73 13.80
CA VAL A 27 0.56 7.63 13.97
C VAL A 27 -0.13 6.27 13.82
N ILE A 28 -1.32 6.09 14.41
CA ILE A 28 -2.08 4.84 14.34
C ILE A 28 -2.53 4.56 12.89
N THR A 29 -3.11 5.54 12.21
CA THR A 29 -3.56 5.39 10.82
C THR A 29 -2.40 5.09 9.87
N LYS A 30 -1.24 5.73 10.05
CA LYS A 30 -0.02 5.41 9.29
C LYS A 30 0.41 3.95 9.50
N LYS A 31 0.41 3.46 10.75
CA LYS A 31 0.74 2.05 11.05
C LYS A 31 -0.28 1.07 10.45
N MET A 32 -1.57 1.42 10.45
CA MET A 32 -2.60 0.58 9.83
C MET A 32 -2.50 0.55 8.30
N ALA A 33 -2.17 1.67 7.66
CA ALA A 33 -1.96 1.74 6.21
C ALA A 33 -0.78 0.86 5.76
N VAL A 34 0.33 0.87 6.51
CA VAL A 34 1.49 0.01 6.24
C VAL A 34 1.12 -1.47 6.39
N LYS A 35 0.44 -1.86 7.48
CA LYS A 35 -0.05 -3.23 7.65
C LYS A 35 -1.02 -3.67 6.55
N LYS A 36 -1.86 -2.75 6.06
CA LYS A 36 -2.79 -3.05 4.96
C LYS A 36 -2.06 -3.26 3.62
N ALA A 37 -0.96 -2.54 3.38
CA ALA A 37 -0.10 -2.75 2.22
C ALA A 37 0.69 -4.06 2.30
N GLU A 38 1.19 -4.44 3.47
CA GLU A 38 1.84 -5.75 3.68
C GLU A 38 0.85 -6.91 3.53
N ASN A 39 -0.38 -6.74 4.04
CA ASN A 39 -1.49 -7.69 3.93
C ASN A 39 -2.23 -7.64 2.58
N ALA A 40 -1.72 -6.91 1.58
CA ALA A 40 -2.19 -7.12 0.21
C ALA A 40 -1.94 -8.58 -0.14
N LYS A 41 -3.03 -9.37 -0.12
CA LYS A 41 -3.03 -10.82 -0.34
C LYS A 41 -2.59 -11.19 -1.74
N ASP A 42 -2.58 -10.21 -2.63
CA ASP A 42 -2.34 -10.42 -4.03
C ASP A 42 -0.89 -10.04 -4.39
N ALA A 43 -0.21 -10.95 -5.07
CA ALA A 43 1.05 -10.69 -5.74
C ALA A 43 0.90 -10.97 -7.23
N TYR A 44 1.60 -10.19 -8.05
CA TYR A 44 1.74 -10.49 -9.47
C TYR A 44 3.01 -11.34 -9.65
N ILE A 45 2.95 -12.36 -10.50
CA ILE A 45 4.11 -13.21 -10.80
C ILE A 45 4.27 -13.41 -12.30
N CYS A 46 5.49 -13.21 -12.80
CA CYS A 46 5.79 -13.41 -14.21
C CYS A 46 5.54 -14.88 -14.60
N PRO A 47 4.71 -15.18 -15.61
CA PRO A 47 4.44 -16.56 -16.05
C PRO A 47 5.67 -17.21 -16.70
N LYS A 48 6.55 -16.41 -17.32
CA LYS A 48 7.74 -16.91 -18.04
C LYS A 48 8.88 -17.34 -17.11
N CYS A 49 9.27 -16.49 -16.15
CA CYS A 49 10.44 -16.73 -15.30
C CYS A 49 10.11 -16.91 -13.80
N SER A 50 8.83 -16.83 -13.42
CA SER A 50 8.36 -16.90 -12.03
C SER A 50 8.87 -15.80 -11.09
N SER A 51 9.42 -14.72 -11.66
CA SER A 51 9.84 -13.55 -10.89
C SER A 51 8.67 -12.74 -10.37
N LEU A 52 8.87 -12.15 -9.19
CA LEU A 52 7.98 -11.17 -8.56
C LEU A 52 8.38 -9.73 -8.90
N ARG A 53 9.52 -9.53 -9.57
CA ARG A 53 10.02 -8.21 -9.99
C ARG A 53 9.34 -7.80 -11.27
N LEU A 54 8.19 -7.17 -11.10
CA LEU A 54 7.36 -6.66 -12.17
C LEU A 54 7.34 -5.15 -12.09
N SER A 55 7.72 -4.52 -13.18
CA SER A 55 7.59 -3.09 -13.37
C SER A 55 6.28 -2.83 -14.09
N LEU A 56 5.44 -1.96 -13.52
CA LEU A 56 4.37 -1.34 -14.32
C LEU A 56 5.06 -0.43 -15.32
N HIS A 57 4.74 -0.57 -16.61
CA HIS A 57 5.01 0.52 -17.52
C HIS A 57 4.24 1.75 -17.04
N ASP A 58 4.96 2.81 -16.70
CA ASP A 58 4.48 4.07 -16.13
C ASP A 58 3.46 4.84 -17.01
N LYS A 59 3.02 4.28 -18.14
CA LYS A 59 2.01 4.86 -19.04
C LYS A 59 0.57 4.79 -18.50
N LEU A 60 0.40 4.53 -17.21
CA LEU A 60 -0.91 4.58 -16.57
C LEU A 60 -1.17 6.01 -16.09
N PRO A 61 -2.24 6.68 -16.57
CA PRO A 61 -2.61 7.98 -16.05
C PRO A 61 -2.82 7.91 -14.54
N PRO A 62 -2.42 8.93 -13.77
CA PRO A 62 -2.37 8.88 -12.31
C PRO A 62 -3.70 8.47 -11.65
N ALA A 63 -4.83 8.69 -12.34
CA ALA A 63 -6.16 8.31 -11.89
C ALA A 63 -6.36 6.79 -11.71
N THR A 64 -5.71 5.93 -12.50
CA THR A 64 -5.88 4.47 -12.42
C THR A 64 -5.00 3.81 -11.37
N ARG A 65 -4.13 4.56 -10.67
CA ARG A 65 -3.33 4.04 -9.54
C ARG A 65 -4.15 4.01 -8.23
N PHE A 66 -5.21 4.80 -8.13
CA PHE A 66 -6.04 4.93 -6.93
C PHE A 66 -7.20 3.94 -6.86
N ILE A 67 -7.61 3.43 -8.02
CA ILE A 67 -8.64 2.41 -8.16
C ILE A 67 -7.85 1.13 -8.45
N GLY A 68 -7.96 0.07 -7.65
CA GLY A 68 -7.15 -1.16 -7.76
C GLY A 68 -7.28 -1.96 -9.08
N ALA A 69 -7.69 -1.32 -10.18
CA ALA A 69 -7.70 -1.79 -11.54
C ALA A 69 -6.41 -1.34 -12.25
N VAL A 70 -5.27 -1.94 -11.90
CA VAL A 70 -4.12 -1.91 -12.81
C VAL A 70 -4.48 -2.84 -13.97
N PRO A 71 -4.60 -2.36 -15.21
CA PRO A 71 -4.88 -3.23 -16.34
C PRO A 71 -3.73 -4.22 -16.46
N ALA A 72 -4.09 -5.51 -16.50
CA ALA A 72 -3.14 -6.62 -16.47
C ALA A 72 -2.18 -6.65 -17.67
N HIS A 73 -2.32 -5.73 -18.63
CA HIS A 73 -1.62 -5.70 -19.91
C HIS A 73 -0.33 -4.86 -19.92
N ASN A 74 -0.01 -4.14 -18.83
CA ASN A 74 1.10 -3.16 -18.80
C ASN A 74 2.25 -3.54 -17.86
N PHE A 75 2.46 -4.84 -17.64
CA PHE A 75 3.56 -5.32 -16.80
C PHE A 75 4.72 -5.80 -17.66
N GLU A 76 5.92 -5.32 -17.32
CA GLU A 76 7.18 -5.81 -17.83
C GLU A 76 7.93 -6.52 -16.69
N CYS A 77 8.42 -7.73 -16.93
CA CYS A 77 9.25 -8.44 -15.98
C CYS A 77 10.71 -7.99 -16.07
N ALA A 78 11.23 -7.42 -14.98
CA ALA A 78 12.60 -6.92 -14.93
C ALA A 78 13.68 -8.00 -15.11
N ASP A 79 13.38 -9.27 -14.85
CA ASP A 79 14.37 -10.34 -14.93
C ASP A 79 14.42 -11.02 -16.32
N CYS A 80 13.33 -11.01 -17.09
CA CYS A 80 13.27 -11.75 -18.36
C CYS A 80 12.67 -10.95 -19.54
N GLY A 81 12.32 -9.68 -19.33
CA GLY A 81 11.72 -8.81 -20.34
C GLY A 81 10.36 -9.30 -20.83
N TYR A 82 9.64 -10.11 -20.04
CA TYR A 82 8.29 -10.54 -20.41
C TYR A 82 7.33 -9.36 -20.29
N GLU A 83 6.75 -8.96 -21.42
CA GLU A 83 5.70 -7.96 -21.52
C GLU A 83 4.36 -8.65 -21.76
N GLY A 84 3.35 -8.31 -20.97
CA GLY A 84 1.98 -8.74 -21.24
C GLY A 84 1.16 -9.06 -19.99
N LEU A 85 0.23 -10.01 -20.16
CA LEU A 85 -0.70 -10.41 -19.11
C LEU A 85 0.02 -11.14 -17.98
N VAL A 86 -0.01 -10.54 -16.79
CA VAL A 86 0.56 -11.12 -15.58
C VAL A 86 -0.56 -11.52 -14.63
N PRO A 87 -0.66 -12.81 -14.24
CA PRO A 87 -1.70 -13.26 -13.35
C PRO A 87 -1.51 -12.68 -11.95
N LYS A 88 -2.63 -12.27 -11.36
CA LYS A 88 -2.74 -11.87 -9.97
C LYS A 88 -3.02 -13.12 -9.14
N ILE A 89 -2.12 -13.46 -8.22
CA ILE A 89 -2.17 -14.70 -7.44
C ILE A 89 -2.12 -14.36 -5.95
N ASP A 90 -2.90 -15.08 -5.15
CA ASP A 90 -2.78 -15.03 -3.68
C ASP A 90 -1.34 -15.38 -3.26
N LYS A 91 -0.75 -14.61 -2.35
CA LYS A 91 0.60 -14.81 -1.81
C LYS A 91 0.80 -16.25 -1.32
N ASP A 92 -0.23 -16.81 -0.70
CA ASP A 92 -0.21 -18.17 -0.15
C ASP A 92 -0.13 -19.25 -1.25
N LYS A 93 -0.59 -18.93 -2.47
CA LYS A 93 -0.63 -19.85 -3.63
C LYS A 93 0.54 -19.64 -4.61
N ILE A 94 1.43 -18.68 -4.35
CA ILE A 94 2.61 -18.40 -5.21
C ILE A 94 3.46 -19.66 -5.40
N ASN A 95 3.73 -20.39 -4.31
CA ASN A 95 4.60 -21.57 -4.36
C ASN A 95 4.01 -22.70 -5.19
N ASP A 96 2.69 -22.88 -5.14
CA ASP A 96 1.99 -23.89 -5.95
C ASP A 96 1.97 -23.48 -7.42
N PHE A 97 1.79 -22.19 -7.73
CA PHE A 97 1.90 -21.70 -9.09
C PHE A 97 3.29 -21.92 -9.68
N ARG A 98 4.36 -21.64 -8.91
CA ARG A 98 5.75 -21.89 -9.35
C ARG A 98 6.03 -23.36 -9.68
N LYS A 99 5.44 -24.29 -8.93
CA LYS A 99 5.56 -25.73 -9.20
C LYS A 99 4.88 -26.12 -10.51
N ASN A 100 3.74 -25.51 -10.83
CA ASN A 100 2.99 -25.79 -12.05
C ASN A 100 3.64 -25.21 -13.32
N LEU A 101 4.45 -24.15 -13.22
CA LEU A 101 5.18 -23.57 -14.35
C LEU A 101 6.43 -24.39 -14.78
N LYS A 102 6.93 -25.29 -13.94
CA LYS A 102 8.14 -26.10 -14.23
C LYS A 102 7.82 -27.46 -14.87
N LYS A 103 6.56 -27.72 -15.24
CA LYS A 103 6.14 -28.88 -16.03
C LYS A 103 6.08 -28.51 -17.50
#